data_AF-A0A401X0F2-F1
#
_entry.id   AF-A0A401X0F2-F1
#
_cell.length_a   1.000
_cell.length_b   1.000
_cell.length_c   1.000
_cell.angle_alpha   90.00
_cell.angle_beta   90.00
_cell.angle_gamma   90.00
#
_symmetry.space_group_name_H-M   'P 1'
#
loop_
_entity.id
_entity.type
_entity.pdbx_description
1 polymer ?
#
loop_
_entity_poly.entity_id
_entity_poly.type
_entity_poly.pdbx_seq_one_letter_code
_entity_poly.pdbx_strand_id
1 'polypeptide(L)'
;MAAGQRVLNIRAHHAHYYMANLISADRYLFRDHIDIVFKKQATQHYLDDLAQRPAFVMLPYAGCQTGAIEQPICAVLQSHYQQVYAVRTVHKKTRHKIDASDLSFELYKLKN
;
A
#
# COMPACT_ATOMS: atom_id res chain seq x y z
N MET A 1 0.12 1.44 17.21
CA MET A 1 0.39 2.72 16.52
C MET A 1 -0.22 3.83 17.35
N ALA A 2 0.47 4.95 17.52
CA ALA A 2 -0.15 6.11 18.17
C ALA A 2 -1.27 6.64 17.25
N ALA A 3 -2.37 7.12 17.82
CA ALA A 3 -3.45 7.72 17.05
C ALA A 3 -2.90 8.90 16.22
N GLY A 4 -3.27 8.98 14.93
CA GLY A 4 -2.92 10.10 14.05
C GLY A 4 -1.74 9.91 13.08
N GLN A 5 -1.04 8.77 13.11
CA GLN A 5 0.05 8.51 12.16
C GLN A 5 -0.51 8.15 10.77
N ARG A 6 -0.11 8.91 9.74
CA ARG A 6 -0.57 8.71 8.37
C ARG A 6 0.13 7.50 7.74
N VAL A 7 -0.64 6.72 6.98
CA VAL A 7 -0.13 5.59 6.19
C VAL A 7 -0.18 5.98 4.71
N LEU A 8 0.92 5.77 3.98
CA LEU A 8 0.91 5.90 2.53
C LEU A 8 0.34 4.61 1.92
N ASN A 9 -0.73 4.72 1.13
CA ASN A 9 -1.27 3.60 0.38
C ASN A 9 -0.62 3.55 -1.01
N ILE A 10 0.11 2.48 -1.33
CA ILE A 10 0.56 2.23 -2.70
C ILE A 10 -0.19 1.00 -3.20
N ARG A 11 -1.32 1.24 -3.86
CA ARG A 11 -2.19 0.22 -4.49
C ARG A 11 -2.76 -0.87 -3.56
N ALA A 12 -2.68 -0.75 -2.23
CA ALA A 12 -3.41 -1.67 -1.36
C ALA A 12 -4.92 -1.36 -1.37
N HIS A 13 -5.75 -2.34 -1.01
CA HIS A 13 -7.19 -2.15 -0.98
C HIS A 13 -7.61 -1.13 0.09
N HIS A 14 -8.52 -0.22 -0.25
CA HIS A 14 -8.94 0.89 0.62
C HIS A 14 -9.61 0.42 1.92
N ALA A 15 -10.18 -0.80 1.94
CA ALA A 15 -10.87 -1.36 3.11
C ALA A 15 -10.01 -1.33 4.39
N HIS A 16 -8.69 -1.46 4.28
CA HIS A 16 -7.78 -1.43 5.42
C HIS A 16 -7.85 -0.10 6.20
N TYR A 17 -8.08 1.03 5.51
CA TYR A 17 -8.22 2.34 6.15
C TYR A 17 -9.47 2.41 7.03
N TYR A 18 -10.58 1.84 6.54
CA TYR A 18 -11.83 1.78 7.28
C TYR A 18 -11.75 0.78 8.45
N MET A 19 -11.16 -0.39 8.23
CA MET A 19 -11.09 -1.46 9.25
C MET A 19 -10.16 -1.13 10.41
N ALA A 20 -9.04 -0.45 10.15
CA ALA A 20 -8.03 -0.14 11.15
C ALA A 20 -8.03 1.33 11.58
N ASN A 21 -9.06 2.11 11.20
CA ASN A 21 -9.19 3.55 11.46
C ASN A 21 -7.90 4.34 11.12
N LEU A 22 -7.32 4.04 9.96
CA LEU A 22 -6.08 4.66 9.50
C LEU A 22 -6.37 5.99 8.82
N ILE A 23 -5.44 6.94 8.94
CA ILE A 23 -5.47 8.20 8.20
C ILE A 23 -4.53 8.05 7.00
N SER A 24 -5.00 8.35 5.79
CA SER A 24 -4.17 8.30 4.60
C SER A 24 -3.20 9.48 4.51
N ALA A 25 -1.99 9.21 4.02
CA ALA A 25 -1.02 10.21 3.64
C ALA A 25 -1.44 10.94 2.35
N ASP A 26 -2.13 10.24 1.45
CA ASP A 26 -2.66 10.76 0.20
C ASP A 26 -4.18 11.04 0.30
N ARG A 27 -4.68 12.01 -0.48
CA ARG A 27 -6.11 12.26 -0.66
C ARG A 27 -6.83 11.09 -1.34
N TYR A 28 -6.13 10.28 -2.14
CA TYR A 28 -6.71 9.16 -2.87
C TYR A 28 -6.51 7.84 -2.11
N LEU A 29 -7.62 7.17 -1.78
CA LEU A 29 -7.62 5.92 -1.01
C LEU A 29 -7.75 4.66 -1.87
N PHE A 30 -8.39 4.77 -3.04
CA PHE A 30 -8.69 3.63 -3.88
C PHE A 30 -7.46 3.14 -4.61
N ARG A 31 -7.30 1.81 -4.68
CA ARG A 31 -6.15 1.11 -5.28
C ARG A 31 -5.72 1.72 -6.61
N ASP A 32 -6.68 1.93 -7.51
CA ASP A 32 -6.42 2.35 -8.89
C ASP A 32 -6.57 3.87 -9.10
N HIS A 33 -6.94 4.65 -8.07
CA HIS A 33 -7.23 6.08 -8.26
C HIS A 33 -5.99 6.89 -8.65
N ILE A 34 -4.85 6.62 -8.02
CA ILE A 34 -3.58 7.28 -8.39
C ILE A 34 -3.24 6.95 -9.85
N ASP A 35 -3.43 5.71 -10.26
CA ASP A 35 -3.17 5.29 -11.65
C ASP A 35 -4.13 5.97 -12.64
N ILE A 36 -5.39 6.18 -12.26
CA ILE A 36 -6.38 6.89 -13.08
C ILE A 36 -6.04 8.39 -13.21
N VAL A 37 -5.70 9.04 -12.10
CA VAL A 37 -5.44 10.49 -12.04
C VAL A 37 -4.11 10.83 -12.69
N PHE A 38 -3.05 10.12 -12.32
CA PHE A 38 -1.68 10.44 -12.74
C PHE A 38 -1.23 9.66 -13.98
N LYS A 39 -1.95 8.61 -14.39
CA LYS A 39 -1.66 7.81 -15.58
C LYS A 39 -0.19 7.34 -15.57
N LYS A 40 0.60 7.75 -16.58
CA LYS A 40 2.02 7.41 -16.71
C LYS A 40 2.90 8.03 -15.60
N GLN A 41 2.38 8.98 -14.83
CA GLN A 41 3.10 9.66 -13.75
C GLN A 41 2.84 9.03 -12.37
N ALA A 42 1.99 7.99 -12.27
CA ALA A 42 1.65 7.36 -11.00
C ALA A 42 2.89 6.89 -10.22
N THR A 43 3.86 6.26 -10.91
CA THR A 43 5.10 5.83 -10.28
C THR A 43 5.90 7.02 -9.71
N GLN A 44 5.98 8.13 -10.44
CA GLN A 44 6.70 9.32 -9.97
C GLN A 44 6.02 9.92 -8.75
N HIS A 45 4.68 10.02 -8.76
CA HIS A 45 3.90 10.49 -7.63
C HIS A 45 4.18 9.68 -6.36
N TYR A 46 4.20 8.34 -6.45
CA TYR A 46 4.56 7.49 -5.31
C TYR A 46 6.00 7.68 -4.83
N LEU A 47 6.95 7.93 -5.74
CA LEU A 47 8.34 8.23 -5.36
C LEU A 47 8.44 9.58 -4.65
N ASP A 48 7.68 10.58 -5.08
CA ASP A 48 7.62 11.89 -4.45
C ASP A 48 7.01 11.80 -3.04
N ASP A 49 5.94 11.01 -2.87
CA ASP A 49 5.36 10.73 -1.56
C ASP A 49 6.35 9.97 -0.65
N LEU A 50 7.09 9.00 -1.19
CA LEU A 50 8.12 8.27 -0.44
C LEU A 50 9.30 9.17 -0.04
N ALA A 51 9.62 10.19 -0.84
CA ALA A 51 10.65 11.17 -0.51
C ALA A 51 10.28 12.00 0.73
N GLN A 52 8.99 12.16 1.04
CA GLN A 52 8.51 12.76 2.29
C GLN A 52 8.64 11.85 3.51
N ARG A 53 9.16 10.63 3.33
CA ARG A 53 9.44 9.64 4.39
C ARG A 53 8.23 9.38 5.30
N PRO A 54 7.08 8.94 4.74
CA PRO A 54 5.95 8.53 5.56
C PRO A 54 6.37 7.47 6.59
N ALA A 55 5.84 7.55 7.81
CA ALA A 55 6.21 6.61 8.86
C ALA A 55 5.83 5.15 8.50
N PHE A 56 4.75 4.99 7.74
CA PHE A 56 4.22 3.71 7.31
C PHE A 56 3.82 3.71 5.84
N VAL A 57 4.05 2.59 5.17
CA VAL A 57 3.65 2.35 3.78
C VAL A 57 2.92 1.01 3.69
N MET A 58 1.81 0.97 2.96
CA MET A 58 1.01 -0.23 2.72
C MET A 58 1.03 -0.61 1.25
N LEU A 59 1.30 -1.89 0.96
CA LEU A 59 1.30 -2.48 -0.39
C LEU A 59 0.30 -3.65 -0.47
N PRO A 60 -0.14 -4.06 -1.69
CA PRO A 60 -0.65 -5.40 -1.91
C PRO A 60 0.33 -6.45 -1.39
N TYR A 61 -0.20 -7.58 -0.94
CA TYR A 61 0.63 -8.69 -0.51
C TYR A 61 1.55 -9.17 -1.63
N ALA A 62 2.84 -9.35 -1.32
CA ALA A 62 3.89 -9.67 -2.26
C ALA A 62 3.96 -8.71 -3.47
N GLY A 63 3.62 -7.43 -3.28
CA GLY A 63 3.46 -6.48 -4.38
C GLY A 63 4.75 -6.29 -5.21
N CYS A 64 5.91 -6.32 -4.55
CA CYS A 64 7.21 -6.21 -5.21
C CYS A 64 7.66 -7.50 -5.92
N GLN A 65 7.27 -8.67 -5.40
CA GLN A 65 7.62 -9.97 -5.96
C GLN A 65 6.72 -10.35 -7.13
N THR A 66 5.46 -9.91 -7.09
CA THR A 66 4.46 -10.19 -8.14
C THR A 66 4.49 -9.19 -9.30
N GLY A 67 5.21 -8.07 -9.15
CA GLY A 67 5.24 -6.99 -10.13
C GLY A 67 4.02 -6.08 -10.11
N ALA A 68 3.17 -6.17 -9.08
CA ALA A 68 2.07 -5.22 -8.87
C ALA A 68 2.56 -3.81 -8.51
N ILE A 69 3.80 -3.71 -8.02
CA ILE A 69 4.49 -2.47 -7.67
C ILE A 69 5.74 -2.35 -8.54
N GLU A 70 5.99 -1.14 -9.06
CA GLU A 70 7.13 -0.86 -9.91
C GLU A 70 8.46 -0.99 -9.17
N GLN A 71 9.48 -1.51 -9.86
CA GLN A 71 10.81 -1.77 -9.29
C GLN A 71 11.46 -0.54 -8.61
N PRO A 72 11.35 0.70 -9.14
CA PRO A 72 11.89 1.87 -8.46
C PRO A 72 11.28 2.10 -7.07
N ILE A 73 9.97 1.89 -6.91
CA ILE A 73 9.28 2.00 -5.62
C ILE A 73 9.79 0.91 -4.67
N CYS A 74 9.87 -0.33 -5.17
CA CYS A 74 10.38 -1.46 -4.39
C CYS A 74 11.81 -1.24 -3.90
N ALA A 75 12.69 -0.65 -4.71
CA ALA A 75 14.06 -0.33 -4.34
C ALA A 75 14.13 0.67 -3.18
N VAL A 76 13.27 1.70 -3.18
CA VAL A 76 13.17 2.67 -2.08
C VAL A 76 12.69 1.98 -0.80
N LEU A 77 11.65 1.13 -0.89
CA LEU A 77 11.11 0.42 0.26
C LEU A 77 12.12 -0.54 0.87
N GLN A 78 12.85 -1.32 0.05
CA GLN A 78 13.87 -2.24 0.55
C GLN A 78 15.04 -1.51 1.23
N SER A 79 15.42 -0.35 0.71
CA SER A 79 16.49 0.48 1.25
C SER A 79 16.10 1.09 2.59
N HIS A 80 14.93 1.73 2.66
CA HIS A 80 14.58 2.63 3.77
C HIS A 80 13.51 2.10 4.73
N TYR A 81 12.83 1.01 4.39
CA TYR A 81 11.72 0.50 5.17
C TYR A 81 11.90 -0.97 5.54
N GLN A 82 11.31 -1.35 6.68
CA GLN A 82 11.25 -2.72 7.13
C GLN A 82 9.79 -3.18 7.13
N GLN A 83 9.53 -4.37 6.59
CA GLN A 83 8.22 -5.00 6.72
C GLN A 83 7.96 -5.35 8.19
N VAL A 84 6.87 -4.82 8.75
CA VAL A 84 6.48 -5.04 10.15
C VAL A 84 5.24 -5.92 10.28
N TYR A 85 4.47 -6.05 9.19
CA TYR A 85 3.29 -6.90 9.15
C TYR A 85 3.00 -7.36 7.73
N ALA A 86 2.44 -8.55 7.58
CA ALA A 86 1.93 -9.04 6.31
C ALA A 86 0.78 -10.00 6.58
N VAL A 87 -0.27 -9.88 5.77
CA VAL A 87 -1.43 -10.77 5.82
C VAL A 87 -1.69 -11.29 4.43
N ARG A 88 -1.79 -12.61 4.35
CA ARG A 88 -2.28 -13.32 3.18
C ARG A 88 -3.60 -13.98 3.51
N THR A 89 -4.67 -13.42 3.00
CA THR A 89 -6.02 -14.01 3.05
C THR A 89 -6.13 -15.08 1.96
N VAL A 90 -6.41 -16.32 2.33
CA VAL A 90 -6.51 -17.45 1.40
C VAL A 90 -7.99 -17.72 1.08
N HIS A 91 -8.32 -17.89 -0.19
CA HIS A 91 -9.70 -17.99 -0.66
C HIS A 91 -10.35 -19.36 -0.37
N LYS A 92 -11.65 -19.35 -0.04
CA LYS A 92 -12.67 -20.21 -0.68
C LYS A 92 -13.49 -19.32 -1.62
N LYS A 93 -13.46 -19.55 -2.94
CA LYS A 93 -14.26 -18.78 -3.91
C LYS A 93 -15.74 -18.90 -3.57
N THR A 94 -16.41 -17.78 -3.32
CA THR A 94 -17.88 -17.71 -3.33
C THR A 94 -18.29 -16.70 -4.40
N ARG A 95 -19.34 -17.02 -5.16
CA ARG A 95 -19.69 -16.40 -6.46
C ARG A 95 -19.90 -14.87 -6.48
N HIS A 96 -19.95 -14.18 -5.34
CA HIS A 96 -20.52 -12.81 -5.28
C HIS A 96 -19.92 -11.84 -4.26
N LYS A 97 -18.67 -11.98 -3.79
CA LYS A 97 -18.08 -10.99 -2.87
C LYS A 97 -16.63 -10.68 -3.23
N ILE A 98 -16.21 -9.46 -2.89
CA ILE A 98 -14.84 -8.93 -2.92
C ILE A 98 -13.86 -10.10 -2.74
N ASP A 99 -12.93 -10.24 -3.68
CA ASP A 99 -11.95 -11.32 -3.59
C ASP A 99 -11.22 -11.13 -2.27
N ALA A 100 -11.29 -12.12 -1.37
CA ALA A 100 -10.70 -11.98 -0.05
C ALA A 100 -9.20 -11.70 -0.17
N SER A 101 -8.56 -12.16 -1.25
CA SER A 101 -7.15 -11.87 -1.55
C SER A 101 -6.88 -10.39 -1.84
N ASP A 102 -7.88 -9.58 -2.21
CA ASP A 102 -7.73 -8.12 -2.28
C ASP A 102 -7.47 -7.50 -0.90
N LEU A 103 -7.85 -8.20 0.19
CA LEU A 103 -7.54 -7.82 1.57
C LEU A 103 -6.17 -8.34 2.04
N SER A 104 -5.40 -9.00 1.17
CA SER A 104 -4.01 -9.33 1.48
C SER A 104 -3.14 -8.09 1.30
N PHE A 105 -2.31 -7.78 2.30
CA PHE A 105 -1.44 -6.62 2.25
C PHE A 105 -0.13 -6.84 3.02
N GLU A 106 0.84 -5.97 2.74
CA GLU A 106 2.08 -5.82 3.49
C GLU A 106 2.13 -4.40 4.08
N LEU A 107 2.60 -4.29 5.32
CA LEU A 107 2.84 -3.03 6.01
C LEU A 107 4.32 -2.87 6.30
N TYR A 108 4.85 -1.73 5.88
CA TYR A 108 6.23 -1.33 6.04
C TYR A 108 6.31 -0.14 6.98
N LYS A 109 7.36 -0.11 7.80
CA LYS A 109 7.70 1.00 8.67
C LYS A 109 9.06 1.56 8.27
N LEU A 110 9.20 2.89 8.29
CA LEU A 110 10.49 3.55 8.05
C LEU A 110 11.54 3.02 9.05
N LYS A 111 12.73 2.67 8.56
CA LYS A 111 13.88 2.30 9.40
C LYS A 111 14.37 3.57 10.11
N ASN A 112 14.64 3.46 11.41
CA ASN A 112 15.28 4.52 12.18
C ASN A 112 16.77 4.63 11.82
#